data_AF-A0A7Z9VZ66-F1
#
_entry.id   AF-A0A7Z9VZ66-F1
#
_cell.length_a   1.000
_cell.length_b   1.000
_cell.length_c   1.000
_cell.angle_alpha   90.00
_cell.angle_beta   90.00
_cell.angle_gamma   90.00
#
_symmetry.space_group_name_H-M   'P 1'
#
loop_
_entity.id
_entity.type
_entity.pdbx_description
1 polymer ?
#
loop_
_entity_poly.entity_id
_entity_poly.type
_entity_poly.pdbx_seq_one_letter_code
_entity_poly.pdbx_strand_id
1 'polypeptide(L)'
;MDTVLIDLTYLVASVLFILGIRGLTHPRTAVRGNLFGAGGMLLAVVATLLDQQIFGAGPEAFAWILGGVVLGATIGATFALKIKLTAIPEMVALLNAFGGGASALVAGAVLVGDTNPSTQTAIATVASGIIGSVTFWGSLVAFDKLRGLLLPDRPVIFPAQQILNALLGITALGLGVMVVSTPANTEFYVGVVVVASLLGVLLTIPIGGADMPVAIALLNSYSGLAAASTGFVLSNNILIITGSLVGASGIILTMIMCKAMNRSLINVLVGAIAESGGARSNADEVYAGRVKSTSAEEVAMLLDGVRRVVIVPGYGLAVSQAQHQVRDLAMFLESQGAEVEYAIHPVAGRMPGHMNVLLAEADVEYDKLKEMDEINPSFEQTDVSIVIGANDIVNPDARNDPSSPIAGMPILNV
;
A
#
# COMPACT_ATOMS: atom_id res chain seq x y z
N MET A 1 21.62 -27.31 -15.06
CA MET A 1 20.85 -28.20 -14.16
C MET A 1 19.88 -28.99 -15.01
N ASP A 2 19.43 -30.16 -14.55
CA ASP A 2 18.31 -30.87 -15.19
C ASP A 2 17.05 -29.96 -15.14
N THR A 3 16.27 -29.90 -16.22
CA THR A 3 15.08 -29.02 -16.31
C THR A 3 14.07 -29.33 -15.21
N VAL A 4 13.93 -30.63 -14.87
CA VAL A 4 13.09 -31.08 -13.76
C VAL A 4 13.54 -30.48 -12.42
N LEU A 5 14.86 -30.35 -12.20
CA LEU A 5 15.38 -29.79 -10.96
C LEU A 5 15.14 -28.27 -10.88
N ILE A 6 15.17 -27.57 -12.02
CA ILE A 6 14.84 -26.14 -12.11
C ILE A 6 13.36 -25.93 -11.79
N ASP A 7 12.47 -26.69 -12.41
CA ASP A 7 11.03 -26.61 -12.16
C ASP A 7 10.67 -26.94 -10.71
N LEU A 8 11.32 -27.96 -10.12
CA LEU A 8 11.16 -28.28 -8.69
C LEU A 8 11.68 -27.15 -7.80
N THR A 9 12.81 -26.52 -8.15
CA THR A 9 13.33 -25.38 -7.39
C THR A 9 12.38 -24.19 -7.47
N TYR A 10 11.79 -23.95 -8.63
CA TYR A 10 10.77 -22.94 -8.85
C TYR A 10 9.51 -23.21 -8.04
N LEU A 11 9.05 -24.47 -8.00
CA LEU A 11 7.92 -24.87 -7.16
C LEU A 11 8.22 -24.65 -5.67
N VAL A 12 9.41 -25.01 -5.20
CA VAL A 12 9.85 -24.78 -3.81
C VAL A 12 9.88 -23.29 -3.50
N ALA A 13 10.43 -22.46 -4.38
CA ALA A 13 10.43 -21.00 -4.22
C ALA A 13 9.00 -20.44 -4.11
N SER A 14 8.07 -20.89 -4.98
CA SER A 14 6.65 -20.51 -4.91
C SER A 14 6.00 -20.91 -3.59
N VAL A 15 6.27 -22.12 -3.09
CA VAL A 15 5.78 -22.57 -1.78
C VAL A 15 6.32 -21.70 -0.65
N LEU A 16 7.61 -21.34 -0.70
CA LEU A 16 8.21 -20.45 0.29
C LEU A 16 7.59 -19.05 0.29
N PHE A 17 7.22 -18.50 -0.87
CA PHE A 17 6.47 -17.23 -0.92
C PHE A 17 5.09 -17.35 -0.29
N ILE A 18 4.35 -18.43 -0.56
CA ILE A 18 3.03 -18.68 0.05
C ILE A 18 3.16 -18.81 1.58
N LEU A 19 4.12 -19.61 2.04
CA LEU A 19 4.41 -19.77 3.47
C LEU A 19 4.91 -18.46 4.10
N GLY A 20 5.65 -17.66 3.34
CA GLY A 20 6.10 -16.34 3.76
C GLY A 20 4.93 -15.42 4.06
N ILE A 21 4.00 -15.27 3.10
CA ILE A 21 2.81 -14.43 3.26
C ILE A 21 1.89 -14.95 4.36
N ARG A 22 1.72 -16.28 4.47
CA ARG A 22 1.00 -16.88 5.59
C ARG A 22 1.68 -16.61 6.93
N GLY A 23 3.01 -16.61 6.99
CA GLY A 23 3.77 -16.28 8.19
C GLY A 23 3.59 -14.83 8.63
N LEU A 24 3.35 -13.91 7.68
CA LEU A 24 3.13 -12.48 7.95
C LEU A 24 1.75 -12.17 8.55
N THR A 25 0.80 -13.12 8.57
CA THR A 25 -0.55 -12.85 9.13
C THR A 25 -0.58 -12.82 10.66
N HIS A 26 0.49 -13.22 11.34
CA HIS A 26 0.58 -13.16 12.80
C HIS A 26 1.94 -12.63 13.26
N PRO A 27 1.97 -11.73 14.28
CA PRO A 27 3.22 -11.17 14.80
C PRO A 27 4.26 -12.21 15.20
N ARG A 28 3.82 -13.30 15.87
CA ARG A 28 4.70 -14.39 16.34
C ARG A 28 5.42 -15.14 15.21
N THR A 29 4.81 -15.19 14.03
CA THR A 29 5.38 -15.89 12.85
C THR A 29 5.98 -14.94 11.82
N ALA A 30 5.80 -13.62 11.97
CA ALA A 30 6.14 -12.61 10.98
C ALA A 30 7.62 -12.67 10.56
N VAL A 31 8.54 -12.80 11.53
CA VAL A 31 9.99 -12.91 11.25
C VAL A 31 10.30 -14.16 10.42
N ARG A 32 9.73 -15.31 10.77
CA ARG A 32 9.91 -16.56 10.01
C ARG A 32 9.29 -16.45 8.62
N GLY A 33 8.12 -15.82 8.51
CA GLY A 33 7.46 -15.55 7.23
C GLY A 33 8.34 -14.71 6.31
N ASN A 34 8.93 -13.62 6.83
CA ASN A 34 9.86 -12.79 6.07
C ASN A 34 11.10 -13.57 5.61
N LEU A 35 11.67 -14.42 6.47
CA LEU A 35 12.79 -15.29 6.10
C LEU A 35 12.43 -16.30 5.00
N PHE A 36 11.21 -16.88 5.02
CA PHE A 36 10.75 -17.73 3.93
C PHE A 36 10.64 -16.97 2.62
N GLY A 37 10.10 -15.75 2.63
CA GLY A 37 10.04 -14.89 1.44
C GLY A 37 11.44 -14.55 0.89
N ALA A 38 12.37 -14.17 1.75
CA ALA A 38 13.76 -13.88 1.36
C ALA A 38 14.48 -15.12 0.80
N GLY A 39 14.30 -16.28 1.45
CA GLY A 39 14.84 -17.56 0.98
C GLY A 39 14.24 -17.98 -0.37
N GLY A 40 12.92 -17.82 -0.55
CA GLY A 40 12.24 -18.07 -1.82
C GLY A 40 12.77 -17.20 -2.95
N MET A 41 12.98 -15.90 -2.69
CA MET A 41 13.58 -14.97 -3.65
C MET A 41 15.01 -15.36 -4.02
N LEU A 42 15.85 -15.67 -3.03
CA LEU A 42 17.23 -16.12 -3.27
C LEU A 42 17.26 -17.38 -4.14
N LEU A 43 16.43 -18.38 -3.81
CA LEU A 43 16.32 -19.62 -4.59
C LEU A 43 15.86 -19.36 -6.02
N ALA A 44 14.85 -18.50 -6.22
CA ALA A 44 14.38 -18.13 -7.55
C ALA A 44 15.48 -17.49 -8.40
N VAL A 45 16.19 -16.50 -7.84
CA VAL A 45 17.29 -15.81 -8.54
C VAL A 45 18.40 -16.79 -8.91
N VAL A 46 18.85 -17.64 -7.97
CA VAL A 46 19.91 -18.62 -8.22
C VAL A 46 19.47 -19.62 -9.29
N ALA A 47 18.23 -20.13 -9.21
CA ALA A 47 17.72 -21.07 -10.19
C ALA A 47 17.65 -20.45 -11.60
N THR A 48 17.20 -19.20 -11.73
CA THR A 48 17.17 -18.50 -13.03
C THR A 48 18.57 -18.26 -13.60
N LEU A 49 19.55 -17.91 -12.76
CA LEU A 49 20.94 -17.74 -13.19
C LEU A 49 21.55 -19.05 -13.74
N LEU A 50 21.18 -20.19 -13.15
CA LEU A 50 21.64 -21.52 -13.56
C LEU A 50 20.89 -22.05 -14.79
N ASP A 51 19.60 -21.78 -14.90
CA ASP A 51 18.72 -22.18 -16.02
C ASP A 51 19.15 -21.52 -17.33
N GLN A 52 19.27 -20.19 -17.33
CA GLN A 52 19.59 -19.40 -18.52
C GLN A 52 21.07 -19.48 -18.94
N GLN A 53 21.85 -20.37 -18.30
CA GLN A 53 23.29 -20.53 -18.52
C GLN A 53 24.03 -19.19 -18.55
N ILE A 54 23.63 -18.24 -17.71
CA ILE A 54 24.15 -16.86 -17.73
C ILE A 54 25.66 -16.83 -17.49
N PHE A 55 26.17 -17.77 -16.68
CA PHE A 55 27.61 -17.97 -16.48
C PHE A 55 28.37 -18.39 -17.75
N GLY A 56 27.68 -18.97 -18.74
CA GLY A 56 28.20 -19.34 -20.05
C GLY A 56 27.94 -18.31 -21.17
N ALA A 57 27.11 -17.29 -20.93
CA ALA A 57 26.75 -16.24 -21.90
C ALA A 57 27.88 -15.21 -22.16
N GLY A 58 29.03 -15.38 -21.51
CA GLY A 58 30.20 -14.50 -21.62
C GLY A 58 30.30 -13.45 -20.50
N PRO A 59 31.50 -12.89 -20.29
CA PRO A 59 31.76 -11.98 -19.17
C PRO A 59 30.95 -10.66 -19.25
N GLU A 60 30.59 -10.21 -20.44
CA GLU A 60 29.83 -8.96 -20.64
C GLU A 60 28.38 -9.07 -20.15
N ALA A 61 27.66 -10.14 -20.50
CA ALA A 61 26.29 -10.37 -20.05
C ALA A 61 26.23 -10.51 -18.52
N PHE A 62 27.18 -11.24 -17.94
CA PHE A 62 27.30 -11.36 -16.49
C PHE A 62 27.60 -10.02 -15.81
N ALA A 63 28.45 -9.18 -16.41
CA ALA A 63 28.78 -7.85 -15.87
C ALA A 63 27.54 -6.92 -15.82
N TRP A 64 26.69 -6.94 -16.85
CA TRP A 64 25.45 -6.14 -16.85
C TRP A 64 24.46 -6.59 -15.77
N ILE A 65 24.26 -7.90 -15.62
CA ILE A 65 23.36 -8.47 -14.61
C ILE A 65 23.89 -8.15 -13.20
N LEU A 66 25.18 -8.41 -12.95
CA LEU A 66 25.81 -8.13 -11.66
C LEU A 66 25.79 -6.63 -11.35
N GLY A 67 26.08 -5.77 -12.33
CA GLY A 67 26.02 -4.33 -12.18
C GLY A 67 24.62 -3.83 -11.80
N GLY A 68 23.58 -4.35 -12.46
CA GLY A 68 22.19 -4.05 -12.14
C GLY A 68 21.79 -4.50 -10.73
N VAL A 69 22.16 -5.73 -10.34
CA VAL A 69 21.88 -6.26 -9.00
C VAL A 69 22.60 -5.45 -7.93
N VAL A 70 23.89 -5.15 -8.12
CA VAL A 70 24.68 -4.36 -7.15
C VAL A 70 24.11 -2.95 -7.01
N LEU A 71 23.81 -2.28 -8.12
CA LEU A 71 23.23 -0.94 -8.10
C LEU A 71 21.86 -0.93 -7.41
N GLY A 72 20.96 -1.82 -7.82
CA GLY A 72 19.62 -1.94 -7.26
C GLY A 72 19.64 -2.31 -5.78
N ALA A 73 20.45 -3.29 -5.38
CA ALA A 73 20.61 -3.69 -3.99
C ALA A 73 21.21 -2.57 -3.13
N THR A 74 22.16 -1.80 -3.65
CA THR A 74 22.76 -0.67 -2.92
C THR A 74 21.74 0.43 -2.67
N ILE A 75 20.97 0.81 -3.70
CA ILE A 75 19.90 1.82 -3.58
C ILE A 75 18.82 1.31 -2.61
N GLY A 76 18.34 0.08 -2.80
CA GLY A 76 17.31 -0.53 -1.97
C GLY A 76 17.72 -0.66 -0.51
N ALA A 77 18.94 -1.14 -0.23
CA ALA A 77 19.47 -1.25 1.13
C ALA A 77 19.65 0.13 1.77
N THR A 78 20.09 1.13 1.00
CA THR A 78 20.24 2.49 1.52
C THR A 78 18.90 3.08 1.94
N PHE A 79 17.84 2.90 1.14
CA PHE A 79 16.50 3.34 1.51
C PHE A 79 15.95 2.56 2.70
N ALA A 80 16.05 1.23 2.69
CA ALA A 80 15.56 0.38 3.78
C ALA A 80 16.21 0.71 5.13
N LEU A 81 17.50 1.04 5.16
CA LEU A 81 18.23 1.34 6.39
C LEU A 81 18.07 2.78 6.89
N LYS A 82 17.61 3.72 6.04
CA LYS A 82 17.54 5.15 6.38
C LYS A 82 16.11 5.71 6.46
N ILE A 83 15.10 4.98 5.98
CA ILE A 83 13.71 5.42 6.02
C ILE A 83 13.21 5.52 7.47
N LYS A 84 12.48 6.60 7.79
CA LYS A 84 11.77 6.71 9.07
C LYS A 84 10.48 5.91 9.02
N LEU A 85 10.03 5.34 10.15
CA LEU A 85 8.82 4.52 10.18
C LEU A 85 7.54 5.32 9.84
N THR A 86 7.52 6.63 10.08
CA THR A 86 6.44 7.52 9.61
C THR A 86 6.36 7.69 8.09
N ALA A 87 7.45 7.41 7.37
CA ALA A 87 7.56 7.51 5.92
C ALA A 87 7.46 6.13 5.22
N ILE A 88 7.03 5.07 5.92
CA ILE A 88 6.79 3.77 5.27
C ILE A 88 5.77 3.86 4.12
N PRO A 89 4.64 4.60 4.23
CA PRO A 89 3.64 4.60 3.16
C PRO A 89 4.20 5.06 1.79
N GLU A 90 4.99 6.13 1.79
CA GLU A 90 5.62 6.64 0.56
C GLU A 90 6.69 5.66 0.04
N MET A 91 7.44 5.01 0.91
CA MET A 91 8.41 3.99 0.50
C MET A 91 7.74 2.81 -0.21
N VAL A 92 6.60 2.35 0.30
CA VAL A 92 5.83 1.27 -0.34
C VAL A 92 5.37 1.69 -1.74
N ALA A 93 4.90 2.93 -1.90
CA ALA A 93 4.54 3.46 -3.21
C ALA A 93 5.74 3.45 -4.18
N LEU A 94 6.91 3.88 -3.72
CA LEU A 94 8.12 3.92 -4.54
C LEU A 94 8.60 2.50 -4.95
N LEU A 95 8.53 1.53 -4.05
CA LEU A 95 8.88 0.13 -4.37
C LEU A 95 7.91 -0.48 -5.39
N ASN A 96 6.61 -0.19 -5.26
CA ASN A 96 5.60 -0.61 -6.23
C ASN A 96 5.84 0.00 -7.60
N ALA A 97 6.26 1.28 -7.65
CA ALA A 97 6.65 1.91 -8.91
C ALA A 97 7.74 1.08 -9.59
N PHE A 98 8.85 0.78 -8.91
CA PHE A 98 9.95 0.01 -9.49
C PHE A 98 9.51 -1.39 -9.96
N GLY A 99 8.63 -2.08 -9.23
CA GLY A 99 8.08 -3.37 -9.67
C GLY A 99 7.26 -3.28 -10.96
N GLY A 100 6.38 -2.28 -11.06
CA GLY A 100 5.60 -2.02 -12.28
C GLY A 100 6.47 -1.63 -13.48
N GLY A 101 7.44 -0.74 -13.26
CA GLY A 101 8.38 -0.31 -14.29
C GLY A 101 9.26 -1.45 -14.79
N ALA A 102 9.78 -2.29 -13.89
CA ALA A 102 10.54 -3.48 -14.27
C ALA A 102 9.70 -4.43 -15.14
N SER A 103 8.44 -4.67 -14.79
CA SER A 103 7.53 -5.52 -15.58
C SER A 103 7.33 -4.99 -17.00
N ALA A 104 7.07 -3.69 -17.15
CA ALA A 104 6.90 -3.05 -18.46
C ALA A 104 8.19 -3.06 -19.30
N LEU A 105 9.36 -2.85 -18.67
CA LEU A 105 10.64 -2.88 -19.37
C LEU A 105 11.01 -4.31 -19.81
N VAL A 106 10.81 -5.31 -18.95
CA VAL A 106 11.09 -6.72 -19.28
C VAL A 106 10.19 -7.19 -20.42
N ALA A 107 8.89 -6.88 -20.37
CA ALA A 107 7.97 -7.24 -21.45
C ALA A 107 8.36 -6.59 -22.80
N GLY A 108 8.80 -5.33 -22.78
CA GLY A 108 9.33 -4.65 -23.96
C GLY A 108 10.62 -5.28 -24.48
N ALA A 109 11.54 -5.65 -23.59
CA ALA A 109 12.79 -6.29 -23.97
C ALA A 109 12.57 -7.64 -24.67
N VAL A 110 11.61 -8.43 -24.20
CA VAL A 110 11.22 -9.70 -24.86
C VAL A 110 10.62 -9.45 -26.24
N LEU A 111 9.74 -8.45 -26.37
CA LEU A 111 9.15 -8.10 -27.67
C LEU A 111 10.20 -7.65 -28.70
N VAL A 112 11.21 -6.91 -28.26
CA VAL A 112 12.33 -6.48 -29.13
C VAL A 112 13.22 -7.67 -29.52
N GLY A 113 13.41 -8.62 -28.60
CA GLY A 113 14.28 -9.79 -28.81
C GLY A 113 13.64 -10.92 -29.62
N ASP A 114 12.32 -11.02 -29.66
CA ASP A 114 11.58 -12.05 -30.38
C ASP A 114 10.94 -11.50 -31.65
N THR A 115 11.43 -11.97 -32.81
CA THR A 115 10.92 -11.52 -34.12
C THR A 115 9.54 -12.10 -34.50
N ASN A 116 9.09 -13.16 -33.83
CA ASN A 116 7.79 -13.81 -34.10
C ASN A 116 7.14 -14.30 -32.80
N PRO A 117 6.80 -13.39 -31.87
CA PRO A 117 6.21 -13.77 -30.60
C PRO A 117 4.85 -14.42 -30.82
N SER A 118 4.55 -15.43 -30.00
CA SER A 118 3.24 -16.05 -30.00
C SER A 118 2.16 -15.02 -29.66
N THR A 119 0.91 -15.24 -30.10
CA THR A 119 -0.21 -14.36 -29.75
C THR A 119 -0.39 -14.23 -28.23
N GLN A 120 -0.15 -15.32 -27.48
CA GLN A 120 -0.15 -15.29 -26.01
C GLN A 120 0.92 -14.34 -25.47
N THR A 121 2.16 -14.46 -25.97
CA THR A 121 3.29 -13.61 -25.56
C THR A 121 2.98 -12.14 -25.87
N ALA A 122 2.48 -11.84 -27.06
CA ALA A 122 2.12 -10.47 -27.44
C ALA A 122 1.00 -9.87 -26.55
N ILE A 123 -0.05 -10.64 -26.25
CA ILE A 123 -1.12 -10.21 -25.34
C ILE A 123 -0.57 -9.96 -23.92
N ALA A 124 0.25 -10.89 -23.42
CA ALA A 124 0.87 -10.77 -22.10
C ALA A 124 1.83 -9.57 -22.02
N THR A 125 2.55 -9.27 -23.11
CA THR A 125 3.41 -8.10 -23.23
C THR A 125 2.60 -6.81 -23.15
N VAL A 126 1.49 -6.72 -23.88
CA VAL A 126 0.58 -5.56 -23.81
C VAL A 126 0.03 -5.38 -22.41
N ALA A 127 -0.44 -6.47 -21.77
CA ALA A 127 -0.97 -6.42 -20.40
C ALA A 127 0.09 -5.95 -19.40
N SER A 128 1.31 -6.50 -19.48
CA SER A 128 2.43 -6.09 -18.63
C SER A 128 2.82 -4.62 -18.87
N GLY A 129 2.88 -4.18 -20.13
CA GLY A 129 3.20 -2.81 -20.50
C GLY A 129 2.18 -1.80 -19.97
N ILE A 130 0.88 -2.06 -20.14
CA ILE A 130 -0.19 -1.17 -19.66
C ILE A 130 -0.19 -1.13 -18.14
N ILE A 131 -0.33 -2.29 -17.48
CA ILE A 131 -0.48 -2.37 -16.03
C ILE A 131 0.80 -1.89 -15.35
N GLY A 132 1.96 -2.29 -15.84
CA GLY A 132 3.27 -1.89 -15.32
C GLY A 132 3.52 -0.39 -15.43
N SER A 133 3.22 0.23 -16.58
CA SER A 133 3.41 1.68 -16.77
C SER A 133 2.44 2.52 -15.94
N VAL A 134 1.16 2.10 -15.86
CA VAL A 134 0.17 2.73 -14.97
C VAL A 134 0.63 2.63 -13.51
N THR A 135 1.15 1.47 -13.10
CA THR A 135 1.65 1.25 -11.75
C THR A 135 2.87 2.12 -11.45
N PHE A 136 3.83 2.18 -12.37
CA PHE A 136 5.05 2.98 -12.22
C PHE A 136 4.70 4.45 -11.98
N TRP A 137 3.99 5.06 -12.93
CA TRP A 137 3.69 6.49 -12.86
C TRP A 137 2.65 6.83 -11.80
N GLY A 138 1.64 5.98 -11.60
CA GLY A 138 0.67 6.16 -10.52
C GLY A 138 1.33 6.12 -9.15
N SER A 139 2.23 5.17 -8.91
CA SER A 139 2.88 5.07 -7.60
C SER A 139 3.91 6.18 -7.36
N LEU A 140 4.54 6.73 -8.42
CA LEU A 140 5.34 7.95 -8.30
C LEU A 140 4.52 9.18 -7.92
N VAL A 141 3.30 9.33 -8.46
CA VAL A 141 2.36 10.39 -8.05
C VAL A 141 1.93 10.21 -6.59
N ALA A 142 1.66 8.97 -6.17
CA ALA A 142 1.31 8.67 -4.78
C ALA A 142 2.47 8.97 -3.81
N PHE A 143 3.70 8.59 -4.19
CA PHE A 143 4.93 8.94 -3.46
C PHE A 143 5.08 10.46 -3.31
N ASP A 144 4.98 11.19 -4.41
CA ASP A 144 5.16 12.65 -4.44
C ASP A 144 4.16 13.37 -3.53
N LYS A 145 2.88 12.96 -3.57
CA LYS A 145 1.83 13.52 -2.71
C LYS A 145 2.07 13.25 -1.23
N LEU A 146 2.39 12.01 -0.86
CA LEU A 146 2.63 11.66 0.54
C LEU A 146 3.85 12.38 1.12
N ARG A 147 4.88 12.55 0.30
CA ARG A 147 6.13 13.23 0.68
C ARG A 147 6.01 14.75 0.61
N GLY A 148 5.00 15.27 -0.09
CA GLY A 148 4.71 16.70 -0.23
C GLY A 148 5.79 17.45 -1.01
N LEU A 149 6.31 16.87 -2.09
CA LEU A 149 7.38 17.47 -2.89
C LEU A 149 6.85 18.49 -3.91
N LEU A 150 6.00 18.05 -4.84
CA LEU A 150 5.48 18.89 -5.94
C LEU A 150 3.95 19.02 -5.91
N LEU A 151 3.24 17.90 -5.75
CA LEU A 151 1.78 17.85 -5.78
C LEU A 151 1.18 18.16 -4.40
N PRO A 152 0.02 18.84 -4.37
CA PRO A 152 -0.67 19.09 -3.11
C PRO A 152 -1.33 17.82 -2.58
N ASP A 153 -1.51 17.76 -1.26
CA ASP A 153 -2.23 16.67 -0.58
C ASP A 153 -3.71 16.60 -0.99
N ARG A 154 -4.31 17.71 -1.45
CA ARG A 154 -5.72 17.74 -1.89
C ARG A 154 -5.93 17.12 -3.28
N PRO A 155 -7.10 16.55 -3.58
CA PRO A 155 -7.52 16.17 -4.93
C PRO A 155 -7.26 17.29 -5.94
N VAL A 156 -6.62 16.96 -7.06
CA VAL A 156 -6.46 17.88 -8.20
C VAL A 156 -7.34 17.36 -9.33
N ILE A 157 -8.40 18.11 -9.62
CA ILE A 157 -9.39 17.75 -10.65
C ILE A 157 -9.45 18.86 -11.71
N PHE A 158 -9.67 18.47 -12.96
CA PHE A 158 -9.86 19.41 -14.07
C PHE A 158 -11.04 19.00 -14.98
N PRO A 159 -11.64 19.95 -15.73
CA PRO A 159 -12.77 19.66 -16.59
C PRO A 159 -12.47 18.55 -17.60
N ALA A 160 -13.43 17.64 -17.80
CA ALA A 160 -13.33 16.50 -18.72
C ALA A 160 -12.22 15.47 -18.43
N GLN A 161 -11.63 15.46 -17.22
CA GLN A 161 -10.60 14.49 -16.83
C GLN A 161 -11.02 13.03 -17.03
N GLN A 162 -12.26 12.66 -16.66
CA GLN A 162 -12.74 11.28 -16.84
C GLN A 162 -12.85 10.88 -18.31
N ILE A 163 -13.23 11.83 -19.18
CA ILE A 163 -13.28 11.60 -20.64
C ILE A 163 -11.86 11.41 -21.16
N LEU A 164 -10.91 12.24 -20.74
CA LEU A 164 -9.51 12.11 -21.14
C LEU A 164 -8.93 10.76 -20.67
N ASN A 165 -9.19 10.36 -19.43
CA ASN A 165 -8.74 9.07 -18.89
C ASN A 165 -9.33 7.90 -19.68
N ALA A 166 -10.62 7.95 -20.01
CA ALA A 166 -11.28 6.94 -20.83
C ALA A 166 -10.67 6.87 -22.23
N LEU A 167 -10.43 8.03 -22.87
CA LEU A 167 -9.78 8.10 -24.18
C LEU A 167 -8.38 7.50 -24.15
N LEU A 168 -7.55 7.85 -23.16
CA LEU A 168 -6.21 7.29 -23.01
C LEU A 168 -6.26 5.76 -22.80
N GLY A 169 -7.20 5.26 -22.00
CA GLY A 169 -7.42 3.83 -21.81
C GLY A 169 -7.79 3.12 -23.12
N ILE A 170 -8.72 3.68 -23.89
CA ILE A 170 -9.12 3.15 -25.20
C ILE A 170 -7.95 3.20 -26.19
N THR A 171 -7.18 4.29 -26.22
CA THR A 171 -5.99 4.42 -27.07
C THR A 171 -4.93 3.40 -26.70
N ALA A 172 -4.66 3.18 -25.41
CA ALA A 172 -3.72 2.16 -24.95
C ALA A 172 -4.14 0.75 -25.39
N LEU A 173 -5.44 0.42 -25.28
CA LEU A 173 -5.98 -0.85 -25.76
C LEU A 173 -5.90 -0.98 -27.29
N GLY A 174 -6.22 0.09 -28.03
CA GLY A 174 -6.12 0.11 -29.49
C GLY A 174 -4.70 -0.09 -29.98
N LEU A 175 -3.71 0.58 -29.36
CA LEU A 175 -2.29 0.34 -29.61
C LEU A 175 -1.88 -1.08 -29.22
N GLY A 176 -2.44 -1.62 -28.13
CA GLY A 176 -2.26 -3.01 -27.73
C GLY A 176 -2.71 -4.01 -28.80
N VAL A 177 -3.87 -3.78 -29.42
CA VAL A 177 -4.33 -4.59 -30.56
C VAL A 177 -3.35 -4.50 -31.74
N MET A 178 -2.76 -3.33 -32.00
CA MET A 178 -1.74 -3.15 -33.03
C MET A 178 -0.45 -3.91 -32.70
N VAL A 179 -0.02 -3.94 -31.44
CA VAL A 179 1.11 -4.77 -31.00
C VAL A 179 0.83 -6.25 -31.26
N VAL A 180 -0.36 -6.75 -30.92
CA VAL A 180 -0.72 -8.16 -31.14
C VAL A 180 -0.82 -8.50 -32.64
N SER A 181 -1.32 -7.57 -33.45
CA SER A 181 -1.49 -7.76 -34.90
C SER A 181 -0.20 -7.60 -35.69
N THR A 182 0.74 -6.79 -35.21
CA THR A 182 2.02 -6.53 -35.86
C THR A 182 3.15 -6.47 -34.82
N PRO A 183 3.52 -7.62 -34.21
CA PRO A 183 4.43 -7.64 -33.07
C PRO A 183 5.86 -7.17 -33.41
N ALA A 184 6.27 -7.33 -34.66
CA ALA A 184 7.55 -6.86 -35.16
C ALA A 184 7.69 -5.32 -35.12
N ASN A 185 6.57 -4.59 -35.05
CA ASN A 185 6.61 -3.13 -34.91
C ASN A 185 6.58 -2.72 -33.44
N THR A 186 7.78 -2.55 -32.87
CA THR A 186 7.97 -2.17 -31.46
C THR A 186 7.50 -0.76 -31.14
N GLU A 187 7.29 0.11 -32.14
CA GLU A 187 6.81 1.48 -31.93
C GLU A 187 5.41 1.51 -31.31
N PHE A 188 4.55 0.55 -31.67
CA PHE A 188 3.23 0.44 -31.04
C PHE A 188 3.33 0.14 -29.55
N TYR A 189 4.30 -0.67 -29.14
CA TYR A 189 4.54 -0.95 -27.73
C TYR A 189 5.06 0.27 -26.98
N VAL A 190 5.98 1.03 -27.57
CA VAL A 190 6.43 2.32 -27.02
C VAL A 190 5.23 3.27 -26.87
N GLY A 191 4.34 3.32 -27.86
CA GLY A 191 3.09 4.07 -27.79
C GLY A 191 2.20 3.62 -26.62
N VAL A 192 2.03 2.31 -26.42
CA VAL A 192 1.30 1.75 -25.26
C VAL A 192 1.91 2.25 -23.96
N VAL A 193 3.23 2.14 -23.79
CA VAL A 193 3.94 2.57 -22.57
C VAL A 193 3.76 4.06 -22.32
N VAL A 194 3.90 4.91 -23.33
CA VAL A 194 3.73 6.38 -23.19
C VAL A 194 2.29 6.73 -22.79
N VAL A 195 1.29 6.17 -23.48
CA VAL A 195 -0.12 6.45 -23.18
C VAL A 195 -0.50 5.92 -21.79
N ALA A 196 -0.07 4.71 -21.44
CA ALA A 196 -0.31 4.12 -20.13
C ALA A 196 0.42 4.88 -19.01
N SER A 197 1.58 5.46 -19.29
CA SER A 197 2.30 6.33 -18.35
C SER A 197 1.49 7.59 -18.02
N LEU A 198 0.98 8.29 -19.05
CA LEU A 198 0.10 9.44 -18.88
C LEU A 198 -1.19 9.05 -18.13
N LEU A 199 -1.76 7.89 -18.46
CA LEU A 199 -2.93 7.37 -17.78
C LEU A 199 -2.66 7.12 -16.29
N GLY A 200 -1.52 6.52 -15.94
CA GLY A 200 -1.13 6.29 -14.54
C GLY A 200 -1.04 7.58 -13.73
N VAL A 201 -0.46 8.64 -14.32
CA VAL A 201 -0.43 9.98 -13.72
C VAL A 201 -1.86 10.50 -13.50
N LEU A 202 -2.68 10.53 -14.56
CA LEU A 202 -4.00 11.16 -14.53
C LEU A 202 -5.06 10.39 -13.73
N LEU A 203 -4.86 9.09 -13.50
CA LEU A 203 -5.69 8.28 -12.60
C LEU A 203 -5.37 8.52 -11.11
N THR A 204 -4.15 8.97 -10.78
CA THR A 204 -3.70 9.11 -9.38
C THR A 204 -3.75 10.56 -8.88
N ILE A 205 -3.62 11.54 -9.78
CA ILE A 205 -3.77 12.98 -9.47
C ILE A 205 -5.12 13.37 -8.82
N PRO A 206 -6.29 12.79 -9.13
CA PRO A 206 -7.55 13.18 -8.48
C PRO A 206 -7.73 12.60 -7.07
N ILE A 207 -6.90 11.63 -6.66
CA ILE A 207 -7.03 10.98 -5.35
C ILE A 207 -6.47 11.92 -4.27
N GLY A 208 -7.15 12.09 -3.14
CA GLY A 208 -6.66 12.91 -2.02
C GLY A 208 -5.65 12.19 -1.13
N GLY A 209 -4.84 12.92 -0.37
CA GLY A 209 -3.84 12.41 0.57
C GLY A 209 -4.40 11.42 1.60
N ALA A 210 -5.62 11.69 2.09
CA ALA A 210 -6.34 10.79 3.00
C ALA A 210 -6.72 9.44 2.35
N ASP A 211 -6.91 9.42 1.03
CA ASP A 211 -7.29 8.23 0.26
C ASP A 211 -6.09 7.55 -0.44
N MET A 212 -4.90 8.17 -0.40
CA MET A 212 -3.66 7.59 -0.92
C MET A 212 -3.38 6.17 -0.44
N PRO A 213 -3.67 5.78 0.82
CA PRO A 213 -3.42 4.42 1.27
C PRO A 213 -4.17 3.37 0.44
N VAL A 214 -5.41 3.67 0.03
CA VAL A 214 -6.24 2.80 -0.82
C VAL A 214 -5.67 2.73 -2.23
N ALA A 215 -5.22 3.87 -2.77
CA ALA A 215 -4.57 3.93 -4.07
C ALA A 215 -3.28 3.10 -4.10
N ILE A 216 -2.45 3.18 -3.06
CA ILE A 216 -1.22 2.39 -2.94
C ILE A 216 -1.52 0.91 -2.87
N ALA A 217 -2.54 0.49 -2.11
CA ALA A 217 -2.96 -0.91 -2.07
C ALA A 217 -3.44 -1.41 -3.44
N LEU A 218 -4.16 -0.58 -4.20
CA LEU A 218 -4.60 -0.92 -5.55
C LEU A 218 -3.41 -1.01 -6.52
N LEU A 219 -2.49 -0.05 -6.49
CA LEU A 219 -1.28 -0.05 -7.31
C LEU A 219 -0.35 -1.22 -6.94
N ASN A 220 -0.33 -1.65 -5.68
CA ASN A 220 0.33 -2.89 -5.27
C ASN A 220 -0.26 -4.11 -5.98
N SER A 221 -1.60 -4.19 -6.07
CA SER A 221 -2.25 -5.26 -6.85
C SER A 221 -1.83 -5.21 -8.32
N TYR A 222 -1.80 -4.02 -8.91
CA TYR A 222 -1.39 -3.85 -10.30
C TYR A 222 0.06 -4.27 -10.52
N SER A 223 0.98 -3.98 -9.59
CA SER A 223 2.36 -4.48 -9.65
C SER A 223 2.41 -6.01 -9.70
N GLY A 224 1.58 -6.70 -8.91
CA GLY A 224 1.45 -8.16 -8.92
C GLY A 224 0.88 -8.69 -10.24
N LEU A 225 -0.17 -8.07 -10.77
CA LEU A 225 -0.75 -8.43 -12.06
C LEU A 225 0.21 -8.19 -13.24
N ALA A 226 1.01 -7.12 -13.20
CA ALA A 226 2.05 -6.85 -14.18
C ALA A 226 3.17 -7.90 -14.09
N ALA A 227 3.58 -8.29 -12.88
CA ALA A 227 4.55 -9.37 -12.68
C ALA A 227 4.02 -10.71 -13.19
N ALA A 228 2.75 -11.04 -12.95
CA ALA A 228 2.12 -12.26 -13.47
C ALA A 228 2.03 -12.25 -14.99
N SER A 229 1.68 -11.10 -15.58
CA SER A 229 1.68 -10.90 -17.04
C SER A 229 3.08 -11.10 -17.62
N THR A 230 4.11 -10.54 -16.98
CA THR A 230 5.52 -10.77 -17.34
C THR A 230 5.92 -12.24 -17.20
N GLY A 231 5.36 -12.94 -16.20
CA GLY A 231 5.51 -14.39 -16.07
C GLY A 231 4.98 -15.14 -17.28
N PHE A 232 3.83 -14.76 -17.84
CA PHE A 232 3.35 -15.33 -19.10
C PHE A 232 4.22 -14.96 -20.30
N VAL A 233 4.77 -13.74 -20.34
CA VAL A 233 5.73 -13.32 -21.40
C VAL A 233 6.97 -14.23 -21.39
N LEU A 234 7.50 -14.53 -20.21
CA LEU A 234 8.71 -15.33 -20.02
C LEU A 234 8.45 -16.84 -19.89
N SER A 235 7.19 -17.28 -19.93
CA SER A 235 6.79 -18.66 -19.56
C SER A 235 7.35 -19.11 -18.20
N ASN A 236 7.39 -18.19 -17.22
CA ASN A 236 7.97 -18.41 -15.90
C ASN A 236 6.87 -18.60 -14.85
N ASN A 237 6.74 -19.84 -14.37
CA ASN A 237 5.72 -20.23 -13.39
C ASN A 237 5.85 -19.50 -12.04
N ILE A 238 7.06 -19.18 -11.58
CA ILE A 238 7.21 -18.44 -10.31
C ILE A 238 6.55 -17.08 -10.43
N LEU A 239 6.88 -16.31 -11.47
CA LEU A 239 6.35 -14.96 -11.66
C LEU A 239 4.82 -14.96 -11.78
N ILE A 240 4.25 -15.98 -12.46
CA ILE A 240 2.79 -16.16 -12.55
C ILE A 240 2.20 -16.40 -11.15
N ILE A 241 2.76 -17.33 -10.38
CA ILE A 241 2.24 -17.69 -9.05
C ILE A 241 2.41 -16.53 -8.06
N THR A 242 3.61 -15.94 -7.97
CA THR A 242 3.89 -14.87 -7.01
C THR A 242 3.16 -13.59 -7.40
N GLY A 243 3.13 -13.24 -8.69
CA GLY A 243 2.44 -12.07 -9.19
C GLY A 243 0.93 -12.15 -8.97
N SER A 244 0.31 -13.30 -9.25
CA SER A 244 -1.12 -13.50 -9.00
C SER A 244 -1.47 -13.45 -7.50
N LEU A 245 -0.61 -14.00 -6.63
CA LEU A 245 -0.79 -13.94 -5.19
C LEU A 245 -0.74 -12.48 -4.67
N VAL A 246 0.29 -11.72 -5.06
CA VAL A 246 0.42 -10.29 -4.70
C VAL A 246 -0.75 -9.48 -5.27
N GLY A 247 -1.14 -9.76 -6.53
CA GLY A 247 -2.28 -9.14 -7.19
C GLY A 247 -3.59 -9.33 -6.41
N ALA A 248 -3.90 -10.58 -6.06
CA ALA A 248 -5.09 -10.91 -5.30
C ALA A 248 -5.08 -10.29 -3.89
N SER A 249 -3.94 -10.39 -3.18
CA SER A 249 -3.78 -9.81 -1.84
C SER A 249 -3.96 -8.29 -1.85
N GLY A 250 -3.43 -7.59 -2.86
CA GLY A 250 -3.61 -6.15 -3.03
C GLY A 250 -5.08 -5.76 -3.19
N ILE A 251 -5.84 -6.45 -4.07
CA ILE A 251 -7.28 -6.19 -4.25
C ILE A 251 -8.07 -6.44 -2.97
N ILE A 252 -7.78 -7.54 -2.26
CA ILE A 252 -8.42 -7.84 -0.98
C ILE A 252 -8.16 -6.74 0.04
N LEU A 253 -6.91 -6.29 0.16
CA LEU A 253 -6.53 -5.20 1.06
C LEU A 253 -7.24 -3.89 0.68
N THR A 254 -7.28 -3.52 -0.61
CA THR A 254 -8.01 -2.35 -1.10
C THR A 254 -9.49 -2.41 -0.69
N MET A 255 -10.15 -3.57 -0.84
CA MET A 255 -11.55 -3.72 -0.46
C MET A 255 -11.77 -3.59 1.05
N ILE A 256 -10.87 -4.16 1.87
CA ILE A 256 -10.94 -4.04 3.34
C ILE A 256 -10.83 -2.57 3.74
N MET A 257 -9.89 -1.82 3.15
CA MET A 257 -9.70 -0.40 3.43
C MET A 257 -10.90 0.44 3.00
N CYS A 258 -11.41 0.22 1.78
CA CYS A 258 -12.63 0.88 1.30
C CYS A 258 -13.82 0.66 2.24
N LYS A 259 -14.01 -0.58 2.71
CA LYS A 259 -15.06 -0.93 3.67
C LYS A 259 -14.86 -0.23 5.02
N ALA A 260 -13.63 -0.19 5.52
CA ALA A 260 -13.31 0.48 6.79
C ALA A 260 -13.51 2.00 6.73
N MET A 261 -13.36 2.61 5.54
CA MET A 261 -13.63 4.04 5.31
C MET A 261 -15.09 4.33 4.92
N ASN A 262 -15.94 3.31 4.82
CA ASN A 262 -17.28 3.38 4.23
C ASN A 262 -17.33 4.13 2.88
N ARG A 263 -16.34 3.89 2.02
CA ARG A 263 -16.24 4.49 0.69
C ARG A 263 -16.07 3.42 -0.37
N SER A 264 -16.80 3.56 -1.49
CA SER A 264 -16.62 2.66 -2.62
C SER A 264 -15.28 2.92 -3.33
N LEU A 265 -14.71 1.88 -3.95
CA LEU A 265 -13.47 2.00 -4.73
C LEU A 265 -13.60 3.05 -5.84
N ILE A 266 -14.77 3.12 -6.49
CA ILE A 266 -15.04 4.10 -7.55
C ILE A 266 -14.96 5.53 -7.00
N ASN A 267 -15.56 5.78 -5.82
CA ASN A 267 -15.54 7.11 -5.20
C ASN A 267 -14.12 7.55 -4.84
N VAL A 268 -13.27 6.60 -4.42
CA VAL A 268 -11.85 6.84 -4.16
C VAL A 268 -11.09 7.19 -5.44
N LEU A 269 -11.25 6.41 -6.51
CA LEU A 269 -10.51 6.60 -7.77
C LEU A 269 -10.94 7.85 -8.54
N VAL A 270 -12.22 8.20 -8.49
CA VAL A 270 -12.76 9.38 -9.17
C VAL A 270 -12.42 10.67 -8.42
N GLY A 271 -11.97 10.57 -7.16
CA GLY A 271 -11.75 11.74 -6.30
C GLY A 271 -13.04 12.46 -5.94
N ALA A 272 -14.19 11.77 -6.10
CA ALA A 272 -15.48 12.29 -5.72
C ALA A 272 -15.56 12.28 -4.20
N ILE A 273 -15.19 13.40 -3.59
CA ILE A 273 -15.79 13.78 -2.32
C ILE A 273 -17.27 13.88 -2.67
N ALA A 274 -18.09 13.00 -2.11
CA ALA A 274 -19.50 13.26 -2.01
C ALA A 274 -19.63 14.52 -1.14
N GLU A 275 -19.52 15.70 -1.76
CA GLU A 275 -20.21 16.86 -1.23
C GLU A 275 -21.69 16.57 -1.45
N SER A 276 -22.26 15.72 -0.59
CA SER A 276 -23.65 15.91 -0.22
C SER A 276 -23.73 17.36 0.24
N GLY A 277 -24.34 18.20 -0.60
CA GLY A 277 -24.60 19.61 -0.32
C GLY A 277 -25.58 19.81 0.83
N GLY A 278 -25.40 19.09 1.93
CA GLY A 278 -25.98 19.43 3.21
C GLY A 278 -25.38 20.75 3.64
N ALA A 279 -26.25 21.71 3.99
CA ALA A 279 -25.84 22.93 4.65
C ALA A 279 -24.90 22.57 5.80
N ARG A 280 -23.61 22.93 5.69
CA ARG A 280 -22.69 22.92 6.83
C ARG A 280 -23.35 23.82 7.88
N SER A 281 -23.89 23.21 8.93
CA SER A 281 -24.22 23.94 10.14
C SER A 281 -22.95 24.69 10.55
N ASN A 282 -23.10 25.97 10.88
CA ASN A 282 -21.97 26.80 11.25
C ASN A 282 -21.31 26.14 12.46
N ALA A 283 -20.06 25.64 12.31
CA ALA A 283 -19.40 24.86 13.36
C ALA A 283 -19.32 25.67 14.68
N ASP A 284 -19.21 26.99 14.57
CA ASP A 284 -19.25 27.91 15.71
C ASP A 284 -20.61 27.93 16.44
N GLU A 285 -21.75 27.68 15.78
CA GLU A 285 -23.06 27.62 16.44
C GLU A 285 -23.36 26.26 17.10
N VAL A 286 -22.78 25.17 16.59
CA VAL A 286 -23.01 23.81 17.13
C VAL A 286 -22.16 23.54 18.38
N TYR A 287 -20.93 24.07 18.42
CA TYR A 287 -19.96 23.80 19.49
C TYR A 287 -19.77 24.95 20.49
N ALA A 288 -20.37 26.13 20.25
CA ALA A 288 -20.32 27.26 21.20
C ALA A 288 -20.80 26.83 22.61
N GLY A 289 -19.91 26.92 23.59
CA GLY A 289 -20.17 26.59 24.99
C GLY A 289 -20.16 25.10 25.35
N ARG A 290 -19.89 24.19 24.40
CA ARG A 290 -19.82 22.72 24.66
C ARG A 290 -18.39 22.19 24.74
N VAL A 291 -17.40 22.92 24.24
CA VAL A 291 -15.99 22.56 24.33
C VAL A 291 -15.48 22.88 25.73
N LYS A 292 -15.13 21.85 26.50
CA LYS A 292 -14.44 21.99 27.79
C LYS A 292 -12.95 21.91 27.56
N SER A 293 -12.23 22.98 27.90
CA SER A 293 -10.77 22.96 27.98
C SER A 293 -10.33 22.63 29.40
N THR A 294 -9.18 21.99 29.54
CA THR A 294 -8.59 21.57 30.81
C THR A 294 -7.07 21.68 30.70
N SER A 295 -6.37 21.71 31.83
CA SER A 295 -4.90 21.77 31.89
C SER A 295 -4.27 20.37 32.00
N ALA A 296 -2.98 20.25 31.73
CA ALA A 296 -2.27 18.98 31.89
C ALA A 296 -2.30 18.49 33.35
N GLU A 297 -2.22 19.42 34.30
CA GLU A 297 -2.31 19.15 35.73
C GLU A 297 -3.69 18.59 36.12
N GLU A 298 -4.78 19.15 35.59
CA GLU A 298 -6.14 18.64 35.81
C GLU A 298 -6.34 17.25 35.19
N VAL A 299 -5.78 17.00 34.00
CA VAL A 299 -5.82 15.65 33.39
C VAL A 299 -5.05 14.65 34.25
N ALA A 300 -3.88 15.02 34.79
CA ALA A 300 -3.14 14.15 35.70
C ALA A 300 -3.94 13.83 36.97
N MET A 301 -4.70 14.78 37.50
CA MET A 301 -5.61 14.55 38.62
C MET A 301 -6.77 13.60 38.26
N LEU A 302 -7.29 13.66 37.04
CA LEU A 302 -8.33 12.73 36.56
C LEU A 302 -7.80 11.31 36.38
N LEU A 303 -6.52 11.17 36.05
CA LEU A 303 -5.86 9.88 35.88
C LEU A 303 -5.39 9.28 37.22
N ASP A 304 -5.44 10.03 38.32
CA ASP A 304 -5.08 9.51 39.65
C ASP A 304 -6.12 8.51 40.15
N GLY A 305 -5.68 7.30 40.51
CA GLY A 305 -6.55 6.21 40.97
C GLY A 305 -7.44 5.58 39.89
N VAL A 306 -7.21 5.87 38.61
CA VAL A 306 -7.93 5.25 37.49
C VAL A 306 -7.65 3.75 37.42
N ARG A 307 -8.64 2.94 37.04
CA ARG A 307 -8.46 1.48 36.92
C ARG A 307 -8.32 1.03 35.48
N ARG A 308 -9.02 1.65 34.54
CA ARG A 308 -8.96 1.28 33.12
C ARG A 308 -8.87 2.51 32.21
N VAL A 309 -7.82 2.55 31.40
CA VAL A 309 -7.57 3.63 30.45
C VAL A 309 -7.45 3.06 29.04
N VAL A 310 -8.18 3.65 28.09
CA VAL A 310 -8.05 3.30 26.67
C VAL A 310 -7.45 4.47 25.91
N ILE A 311 -6.31 4.25 25.27
CA ILE A 311 -5.65 5.25 24.44
C ILE A 311 -6.09 5.05 22.99
N VAL A 312 -6.56 6.12 22.36
CA VAL A 312 -7.00 6.13 20.95
C VAL A 312 -6.03 6.96 20.10
N PRO A 313 -5.02 6.31 19.50
CA PRO A 313 -4.03 7.00 18.68
C PRO A 313 -4.56 7.30 17.27
N GLY A 314 -4.28 8.50 16.77
CA GLY A 314 -4.52 8.89 15.39
C GLY A 314 -3.26 9.41 14.69
N TYR A 315 -3.41 9.89 13.46
CA TYR A 315 -2.28 10.37 12.66
C TYR A 315 -1.51 11.55 13.31
N GLY A 316 -2.18 12.37 14.11
CA GLY A 316 -1.52 13.47 14.83
C GLY A 316 -0.44 13.00 15.82
N LEU A 317 -0.58 11.80 16.40
CA LEU A 317 0.45 11.19 17.25
C LEU A 317 1.71 10.88 16.44
N ALA A 318 1.55 10.37 15.20
CA ALA A 318 2.66 10.09 14.31
C ALA A 318 3.37 11.37 13.85
N VAL A 319 2.62 12.40 13.47
CA VAL A 319 3.18 13.69 13.02
C VAL A 319 3.97 14.39 14.14
N SER A 320 3.46 14.34 15.37
CA SER A 320 4.10 14.94 16.54
C SER A 320 5.24 14.10 17.13
N GLN A 321 5.44 12.86 16.67
CA GLN A 321 6.41 11.91 17.22
C GLN A 321 6.19 11.62 18.73
N ALA A 322 4.93 11.62 19.17
CA ALA A 322 4.56 11.52 20.57
C ALA A 322 4.48 10.07 21.11
N GLN A 323 4.76 9.06 20.30
CA GLN A 323 4.57 7.65 20.65
C GLN A 323 5.36 7.20 21.89
N HIS A 324 6.58 7.72 22.08
CA HIS A 324 7.40 7.37 23.23
C HIS A 324 6.82 7.96 24.53
N GLN A 325 6.34 9.21 24.48
CA GLN A 325 5.71 9.86 25.63
C GLN A 325 4.39 9.18 26.00
N VAL A 326 3.62 8.73 25.00
CA VAL A 326 2.39 7.99 25.22
C VAL A 326 2.66 6.62 25.83
N ARG A 327 3.74 5.92 25.39
CA ARG A 327 4.19 4.69 26.07
C ARG A 327 4.61 5.00 27.51
N ASP A 328 5.42 6.02 27.75
CA ASP A 328 5.90 6.35 29.10
C ASP A 328 4.75 6.67 30.05
N LEU A 329 3.71 7.37 29.57
CA LEU A 329 2.47 7.59 30.31
C LEU A 329 1.73 6.27 30.60
N ALA A 330 1.57 5.40 29.62
CA ALA A 330 0.93 4.10 29.81
C ALA A 330 1.67 3.25 30.86
N MET A 331 3.00 3.15 30.75
CA MET A 331 3.84 2.43 31.72
C MET A 331 3.72 3.02 33.14
N PHE A 332 3.64 4.34 33.25
CA PHE A 332 3.43 5.00 34.54
C PHE A 332 2.08 4.61 35.15
N LEU A 333 1.00 4.67 34.39
CA LEU A 333 -0.34 4.28 34.85
C LEU A 333 -0.40 2.80 35.23
N GLU A 334 0.23 1.93 34.46
CA GLU A 334 0.34 0.50 34.76
C GLU A 334 1.11 0.24 36.07
N SER A 335 2.16 1.03 36.34
CA SER A 335 2.90 0.94 37.61
C SER A 335 2.04 1.28 38.82
N GLN A 336 0.96 2.05 38.63
CA GLN A 336 -0.04 2.37 39.65
C GLN A 336 -1.20 1.34 39.70
N GLY A 337 -1.14 0.29 38.87
CA GLY A 337 -2.12 -0.79 38.85
C GLY A 337 -3.30 -0.58 37.89
N ALA A 338 -3.25 0.44 37.02
CA ALA A 338 -4.25 0.63 35.98
C ALA A 338 -4.03 -0.34 34.80
N GLU A 339 -5.11 -0.83 34.20
CA GLU A 339 -5.11 -1.52 32.92
C GLU A 339 -5.11 -0.48 31.79
N VAL A 340 -4.10 -0.54 30.92
CA VAL A 340 -3.97 0.38 29.78
C VAL A 340 -3.99 -0.40 28.47
N GLU A 341 -4.95 -0.08 27.62
CA GLU A 341 -5.12 -0.68 26.29
C GLU A 341 -5.09 0.39 25.21
N TYR A 342 -4.68 0.01 23.99
CA TYR A 342 -4.66 0.88 22.83
C TYR A 342 -5.73 0.45 21.83
N ALA A 343 -6.67 1.34 21.54
CA ALA A 343 -7.73 1.09 20.57
C ALA A 343 -7.29 1.50 19.16
N ILE A 344 -7.00 0.53 18.31
CA ILE A 344 -6.51 0.76 16.95
C ILE A 344 -7.68 0.72 15.95
N HIS A 345 -7.94 1.87 15.33
CA HIS A 345 -8.88 1.94 14.21
C HIS A 345 -8.20 1.44 12.92
N PRO A 346 -8.86 0.63 12.06
CA PRO A 346 -8.22 0.02 10.88
C PRO A 346 -7.63 1.01 9.87
N VAL A 347 -8.14 2.24 9.84
CA VAL A 347 -7.70 3.32 8.94
C VAL A 347 -7.02 4.48 9.67
N ALA A 348 -6.58 4.26 10.92
CA ALA A 348 -5.79 5.25 11.64
C ALA A 348 -4.40 5.42 10.97
N GLY A 349 -4.09 6.64 10.53
CA GLY A 349 -2.81 6.99 9.93
C GLY A 349 -2.85 7.12 8.40
N ARG A 350 -1.70 6.87 7.76
CA ARG A 350 -1.50 6.96 6.29
C ARG A 350 -1.19 5.62 5.61
N MET A 351 -1.36 4.50 6.31
CA MET A 351 -1.29 3.15 5.71
C MET A 351 -2.02 2.14 6.60
N PRO A 352 -2.46 0.98 6.07
CA PRO A 352 -2.92 -0.12 6.90
C PRO A 352 -1.88 -0.51 7.94
N GLY A 353 -2.30 -0.60 9.20
CA GLY A 353 -1.42 -0.96 10.32
C GLY A 353 -0.38 0.11 10.70
N HIS A 354 -0.52 1.36 10.24
CA HIS A 354 0.44 2.43 10.54
C HIS A 354 0.64 2.58 12.06
N MET A 355 -0.45 2.65 12.83
CA MET A 355 -0.37 2.81 14.29
C MET A 355 0.27 1.59 14.97
N ASN A 356 0.00 0.36 14.50
CA ASN A 356 0.59 -0.84 15.07
C ASN A 356 2.12 -0.82 14.93
N VAL A 357 2.64 -0.44 13.76
CA VAL A 357 4.09 -0.36 13.52
C VAL A 357 4.72 0.73 14.37
N LEU A 358 4.08 1.89 14.47
CA LEU A 358 4.62 3.05 15.17
C LEU A 358 4.60 2.87 16.70
N LEU A 359 3.59 2.18 17.24
CA LEU A 359 3.57 1.81 18.66
C LEU A 359 4.53 0.66 18.97
N ALA A 360 4.73 -0.28 18.04
CA ALA A 360 5.76 -1.30 18.18
C ALA A 360 7.18 -0.70 18.15
N GLU A 361 7.43 0.34 17.36
CA GLU A 361 8.68 1.13 17.43
C GLU A 361 8.88 1.76 18.81
N ALA A 362 7.78 2.22 19.41
CA ALA A 362 7.81 2.75 20.76
C ALA A 362 7.93 1.66 21.83
N ASP A 363 8.06 0.38 21.47
CA ASP A 363 8.16 -0.76 22.39
C ASP A 363 6.87 -1.00 23.20
N VAL A 364 5.71 -0.76 22.60
CA VAL A 364 4.40 -1.13 23.16
C VAL A 364 4.12 -2.61 22.85
N GLU A 365 3.73 -3.36 23.88
CA GLU A 365 3.39 -4.77 23.75
C GLU A 365 2.17 -4.99 22.84
N TYR A 366 2.29 -5.90 21.85
CA TYR A 366 1.23 -6.20 20.89
C TYR A 366 -0.09 -6.65 21.53
N ASP A 367 -0.04 -7.32 22.68
CA ASP A 367 -1.24 -7.84 23.35
C ASP A 367 -2.14 -6.69 23.87
N LYS A 368 -1.57 -5.49 24.06
CA LYS A 368 -2.28 -4.25 24.44
C LYS A 368 -2.87 -3.52 23.24
N LEU A 369 -2.44 -3.85 22.02
CA LEU A 369 -2.96 -3.24 20.79
C LEU A 369 -4.23 -3.99 20.38
N LYS A 370 -5.38 -3.41 20.69
CA LYS A 370 -6.69 -4.00 20.43
C LYS A 370 -7.30 -3.42 19.16
N GLU A 371 -7.74 -4.29 18.26
CA GLU A 371 -8.46 -3.87 17.07
C GLU A 371 -9.84 -3.30 17.44
N MET A 372 -10.38 -2.41 16.62
CA MET A 372 -11.66 -1.73 16.87
C MET A 372 -12.81 -2.68 17.27
N ASP A 373 -12.97 -3.81 16.58
CA ASP A 373 -14.05 -4.75 16.86
C ASP A 373 -13.88 -5.48 18.20
N GLU A 374 -12.63 -5.66 18.66
CA GLU A 374 -12.30 -6.30 19.95
C GLU A 374 -12.51 -5.33 21.11
N ILE A 375 -12.07 -4.07 20.96
CA ILE A 375 -12.10 -3.07 22.04
C ILE A 375 -13.46 -2.37 22.18
N ASN A 376 -14.25 -2.28 21.11
CA ASN A 376 -15.50 -1.52 21.14
C ASN A 376 -16.50 -1.91 22.25
N PRO A 377 -16.70 -3.21 22.58
CA PRO A 377 -17.54 -3.62 23.70
C PRO A 377 -17.02 -3.20 25.09
N SER A 378 -15.73 -2.85 25.20
CA SER A 378 -15.07 -2.55 26.47
C SER A 378 -15.15 -1.10 26.91
N PHE A 379 -15.49 -0.16 26.00
CA PHE A 379 -15.57 1.26 26.31
C PHE A 379 -16.58 1.58 27.43
N GLU A 380 -17.69 0.84 27.54
CA GLU A 380 -18.66 1.01 28.65
C GLU A 380 -18.05 0.74 30.03
N GLN A 381 -16.94 -0.01 30.09
CA GLN A 381 -16.23 -0.38 31.31
C GLN A 381 -14.91 0.38 31.46
N THR A 382 -14.66 1.37 30.59
CA THR A 382 -13.44 2.19 30.60
C THR A 382 -13.68 3.44 31.43
N ASP A 383 -12.76 3.75 32.34
CA ASP A 383 -12.88 4.94 33.19
C ASP A 383 -12.51 6.22 32.42
N VAL A 384 -11.44 6.15 31.61
CA VAL A 384 -10.92 7.29 30.83
C VAL A 384 -10.48 6.86 29.42
N SER A 385 -11.00 7.53 28.40
CA SER A 385 -10.57 7.42 27.00
C SER A 385 -9.66 8.60 26.62
N ILE A 386 -8.41 8.35 26.24
CA ILE A 386 -7.46 9.39 25.82
C ILE A 386 -7.33 9.39 24.30
N VAL A 387 -8.00 10.34 23.64
CA VAL A 387 -7.94 10.50 22.17
C VAL A 387 -6.77 11.41 21.79
N ILE A 388 -5.78 10.88 21.05
CA ILE A 388 -4.55 11.61 20.71
C ILE A 388 -4.39 11.70 19.19
N GLY A 389 -4.59 12.90 18.65
CA GLY A 389 -4.37 13.16 17.22
C GLY A 389 -5.31 12.40 16.29
N ALA A 390 -6.49 12.03 16.80
CA ALA A 390 -7.60 11.40 16.08
C ALA A 390 -8.82 12.33 16.06
N ASN A 391 -9.61 12.27 14.99
CA ASN A 391 -10.84 13.04 14.84
C ASN A 391 -11.93 12.19 14.17
N ASP A 392 -11.80 11.93 12.87
CA ASP A 392 -12.85 11.23 12.10
C ASP A 392 -13.18 9.84 12.64
N ILE A 393 -12.16 9.10 13.12
CA ILE A 393 -12.30 7.73 13.64
C ILE A 393 -13.02 7.63 15.00
N VAL A 394 -13.27 8.76 15.66
CA VAL A 394 -14.02 8.88 16.91
C VAL A 394 -15.25 9.77 16.77
N ASN A 395 -15.55 10.26 15.56
CA ASN A 395 -16.61 11.25 15.38
C ASN A 395 -18.01 10.59 15.40
N PRO A 396 -18.87 10.91 16.39
CA PRO A 396 -20.21 10.32 16.50
C PRO A 396 -21.16 10.67 15.33
N ASP A 397 -20.85 11.72 14.55
CA ASP A 397 -21.63 12.10 13.38
C ASP A 397 -21.68 10.99 12.33
N ALA A 398 -20.67 10.11 12.30
CA ALA A 398 -20.69 8.92 11.44
C ALA A 398 -21.92 8.02 11.69
N ARG A 399 -22.55 8.09 12.86
CA ARG A 399 -23.77 7.32 13.19
C ARG A 399 -25.02 8.17 13.32
N ASN A 400 -24.86 9.36 13.89
CA ASN A 400 -25.99 10.19 14.30
C ASN A 400 -26.49 11.12 13.19
N ASP A 401 -25.63 11.43 12.20
CA ASP A 401 -25.96 12.35 11.12
C ASP A 401 -25.84 11.67 9.75
N PRO A 402 -26.97 11.30 9.12
CA PRO A 402 -26.99 10.75 7.77
C PRO A 402 -26.46 11.71 6.69
N SER A 403 -26.37 13.01 6.97
CA SER A 403 -25.86 14.01 6.03
C SER A 403 -24.34 14.21 6.13
N SER A 404 -23.71 13.64 7.15
CA SER A 404 -22.26 13.70 7.38
C SER A 404 -21.49 13.04 6.23
N PRO A 405 -20.35 13.62 5.79
CA PRO A 405 -19.48 13.01 4.77
C PRO A 405 -18.93 11.63 5.17
N ILE A 406 -18.94 11.31 6.47
CA ILE A 406 -18.47 10.05 7.04
C ILE A 406 -19.63 9.18 7.57
N ALA A 407 -20.88 9.49 7.22
CA ALA A 407 -22.05 8.72 7.63
C ALA A 407 -21.88 7.23 7.27
N GLY A 408 -22.12 6.34 8.23
CA GLY A 408 -21.96 4.90 8.13
C GLY A 408 -20.53 4.37 8.31
N MET A 409 -19.52 5.23 8.51
CA MET A 409 -18.17 4.78 8.84
C MET A 409 -18.17 4.06 10.21
N PRO A 410 -17.59 2.85 10.32
CA PRO A 410 -17.25 2.29 11.62
C PRO A 410 -16.36 3.27 12.38
N ILE A 411 -16.61 3.43 13.68
CA ILE A 411 -15.85 4.32 14.56
C ILE A 411 -15.61 3.61 15.89
N LEU A 412 -14.63 4.10 16.65
CA LEU A 412 -14.42 3.71 18.03
C LEU A 412 -15.50 4.35 18.93
N ASN A 413 -16.08 3.55 19.83
CA ASN A 413 -17.16 3.96 20.75
C ASN A 413 -16.63 4.70 21.99
N VAL A 414 -15.77 5.71 21.77
CA VAL A 414 -15.07 6.41 22.85
C VAL A 414 -15.97 7.16 23.82
#